data_AF-A0AAN8QX65-F1
#
_entry.id   AF-A0AAN8QX65-F1
#
_cell.length_a   1.000
_cell.length_b   1.000
_cell.length_c   1.000
_cell.angle_alpha   90.00
_cell.angle_beta   90.00
_cell.angle_gamma   90.00
#
_symmetry.space_group_name_H-M   'P 1'
#
loop_
_entity.id
_entity.type
_entity.pdbx_description
1 polymer ?
#
loop_
_entity_poly.entity_id
_entity_poly.type
_entity_poly.pdbx_seq_one_letter_code
_entity_poly.pdbx_strand_id
1 'polypeptide(L)' 'MRRGNRLSCYRCKRKGATVGCEVESCQKSYHYPCAVQDGAHNVEDNIEEKYTVYCQKHNPELTGEVAAG' A
#
# COMPACT_ATOMS: atom_id res chain seq x y z
N MET A 1 3.48 -23.59 -2.78
CA MET A 1 2.43 -22.56 -2.95
C MET A 1 3.06 -21.18 -2.75
N ARG A 2 3.21 -20.35 -3.79
CA ARG A 2 3.86 -19.02 -3.68
C ARG A 2 2.89 -18.05 -2.99
N ARG A 3 3.31 -17.44 -1.86
CA ARG A 3 2.47 -16.62 -0.96
C ARG A 3 1.79 -15.42 -1.66
N GLY A 4 2.43 -14.84 -2.68
CA GLY A 4 1.91 -13.68 -3.42
C GLY A 4 0.64 -13.91 -4.25
N ASN A 5 0.19 -15.15 -4.45
CA ASN A 5 -0.95 -15.45 -5.34
C ASN A 5 -2.33 -15.39 -4.68
N ARG A 6 -2.42 -15.07 -3.38
CA ARG A 6 -3.71 -15.09 -2.65
C ARG A 6 -4.40 -13.73 -2.57
N LEU A 7 -3.64 -12.64 -2.60
CA LEU A 7 -4.18 -11.31 -2.34
C LEU A 7 -4.94 -10.78 -3.56
N SER A 8 -6.12 -10.23 -3.28
CA SER A 8 -6.98 -9.56 -4.27
C SER A 8 -6.71 -8.06 -4.23
N CYS A 9 -6.51 -7.44 -5.39
CA CYS A 9 -6.38 -6.00 -5.50
C CYS A 9 -7.67 -5.32 -5.02
N TYR A 10 -7.56 -4.39 -4.08
CA TYR A 10 -8.68 -3.66 -3.51
C TYR A 10 -9.42 -2.86 -4.59
N ARG A 11 -8.70 -2.30 -5.57
CA ARG A 11 -9.29 -1.51 -6.65
C ARG A 11 -9.91 -2.38 -7.75
N CYS A 12 -9.10 -3.19 -8.44
CA CYS A 12 -9.54 -3.93 -9.64
C CYS A 12 -10.13 -5.34 -9.34
N LYS A 13 -10.10 -5.78 -8.08
CA LYS A 13 -10.62 -7.06 -7.58
C LYS A 13 -9.95 -8.33 -8.13
N ARG A 14 -8.93 -8.21 -8.98
CA ARG A 14 -8.16 -9.35 -9.52
C ARG A 14 -7.07 -9.81 -8.55
N LYS A 15 -6.67 -11.08 -8.66
CA LYS A 15 -5.57 -11.68 -7.86
C LYS A 15 -4.19 -11.13 -8.26
N GLY A 16 -3.19 -11.43 -7.44
CA GLY A 16 -1.79 -11.06 -7.68
C GLY A 16 -1.44 -9.65 -7.22
N ALA A 17 -2.21 -9.09 -6.28
CA ALA A 17 -1.80 -7.87 -5.59
C ALA A 17 -0.56 -8.15 -4.73
N THR A 18 0.40 -7.25 -4.76
CA THR A 18 1.70 -7.40 -4.07
C THR A 18 2.03 -6.23 -3.15
N VAL A 19 1.29 -5.13 -3.25
CA VAL A 19 1.53 -3.91 -2.47
C VAL A 19 0.48 -3.82 -1.37
N GLY A 20 0.89 -3.81 -0.12
CA GLY A 20 0.01 -3.59 1.04
C GLY A 20 -0.01 -2.12 1.46
N CYS A 21 -1.00 -1.74 2.26
CA CYS A 21 -0.89 -0.53 3.07
C CYS A 21 0.13 -0.78 4.21
N GLU A 22 0.95 0.21 4.57
CA GLU A 22 1.97 0.08 5.62
C GLU A 22 1.36 -0.14 7.02
N VAL A 23 0.15 0.38 7.26
CA VAL A 23 -0.59 0.13 8.49
C VAL A 23 -0.95 -1.35 8.59
N GLU A 24 -0.34 -2.07 9.54
CA GLU A 24 -0.42 -3.53 9.68
C GLU A 24 -1.86 -4.07 9.81
N SER A 25 -2.75 -3.30 10.46
CA SER A 25 -4.17 -3.67 10.61
C SER A 25 -4.97 -3.52 9.30
N CYS A 26 -4.42 -2.83 8.30
CA CYS A 26 -5.08 -2.58 7.04
C CYS A 26 -4.97 -3.77 6.09
N GLN A 27 -6.11 -4.36 5.73
CA GLN A 27 -6.17 -5.50 4.83
C GLN A 27 -6.18 -5.10 3.33
N LYS A 28 -5.94 -3.82 3.01
CA LYS A 28 -5.95 -3.35 1.63
C LYS A 28 -4.65 -3.73 0.94
N SER A 29 -4.78 -4.57 -0.09
CA SER A 29 -3.69 -4.90 -1.02
C SER A 29 -4.00 -4.39 -2.42
N TYR A 30 -2.97 -4.03 -3.18
CA TYR A 30 -3.08 -3.44 -4.51
C TYR A 30 -2.05 -4.05 -5.48
N HIS A 31 -2.33 -3.95 -6.77
CA HIS A 31 -1.23 -3.81 -7.74
C HIS A 31 -0.68 -2.39 -7.62
N TYR A 32 0.63 -2.21 -7.78
CA TYR A 32 1.24 -0.87 -7.78
C TYR A 32 0.48 0.18 -8.63
N PRO A 33 0.21 -0.05 -9.94
CA PRO A 33 -0.51 0.94 -10.75
C PRO A 33 -1.96 1.13 -10.30
N CYS A 34 -2.55 0.14 -9.61
CA CYS A 34 -3.87 0.28 -9.03
C CYS A 34 -3.84 1.13 -7.76
N ALA A 35 -2.79 1.08 -6.94
CA ALA A 35 -2.64 1.95 -5.78
C ALA A 35 -2.58 3.43 -6.20
N VAL A 36 -1.73 3.74 -7.20
CA VAL A 36 -1.62 5.09 -7.77
C VAL A 36 -2.96 5.60 -8.29
N GLN A 37 -3.68 4.78 -9.06
CA GLN A 37 -4.98 5.17 -9.61
C GLN A 37 -6.12 5.18 -8.58
N ASP A 38 -5.98 4.50 -7.45
CA ASP A 38 -6.92 4.57 -6.31
C ASP A 38 -6.59 5.78 -5.42
N GLY A 39 -5.56 6.58 -5.75
CA GLY A 39 -5.14 7.73 -4.94
C GLY A 39 -4.47 7.33 -3.62
N ALA A 40 -3.85 6.16 -3.56
CA ALA A 40 -2.98 5.80 -2.43
C ALA A 40 -1.79 6.77 -2.36
N HIS A 41 -1.39 7.13 -1.14
CA HIS A 41 -0.20 7.94 -0.89
C HIS A 41 1.03 7.03 -0.90
N ASN A 42 2.02 7.36 -1.72
CA ASN A 42 3.21 6.54 -1.92
C ASN A 42 4.44 7.33 -1.49
N VAL A 43 5.24 6.75 -0.60
CA VAL A 43 6.44 7.37 -0.05
C VAL A 43 7.66 6.65 -0.61
N GLU A 44 8.56 7.42 -1.20
CA GLU A 44 9.82 6.96 -1.77
C GLU A 44 10.97 7.47 -0.90
N ASP A 45 11.49 6.60 -0.01
CA ASP A 45 12.71 6.91 0.74
C ASP A 45 13.93 6.50 -0.10
N ASN A 46 14.62 7.50 -0.64
CA ASN A 46 15.77 7.29 -1.52
C ASN A 46 17.07 7.03 -0.73
N ILE A 47 17.06 7.24 0.59
CA ILE A 47 18.21 6.99 1.46
C ILE A 47 18.18 5.53 1.93
N GLU A 48 17.01 5.04 2.33
CA GLU A 48 16.81 3.65 2.75
C GLU A 48 16.37 2.71 1.62
N GLU A 49 16.25 3.23 0.39
CA GLU A 49 15.75 2.49 -0.79
C GLU A 49 14.39 1.81 -0.54
N LYS A 50 13.53 2.46 0.27
CA LYS A 50 12.24 1.93 0.71
C LYS A 50 11.08 2.55 -0.06
N TYR A 51 10.20 1.69 -0.59
CA TYR A 51 8.93 2.09 -1.18
C TYR A 51 7.76 1.69 -0.29
N THR A 52 7.03 2.68 0.21
CA THR A 52 5.93 2.49 1.16
C THR A 52 4.62 2.99 0.58
N VAL A 53 3.53 2.24 0.79
CA VAL A 53 2.19 2.65 0.33
C VAL A 53 1.24 2.79 1.50
N TYR A 54 0.51 3.90 1.52
CA TYR A 54 -0.57 4.18 2.44
C TYR A 54 -1.87 4.31 1.65
N CYS A 55 -2.89 3.53 1.99
CA CYS A 55 -4.19 3.70 1.35
C CYS A 55 -4.78 5.08 1.69
N GLN A 56 -5.78 5.54 0.92
CA GLN A 56 -6.43 6.84 1.14
C GLN A 56 -6.90 7.11 2.59
N LYS A 57 -7.26 6.06 3.34
CA LYS A 57 -7.71 6.17 4.73
C LYS A 57 -6.58 6.34 5.74
N HIS A 58 -5.36 5.96 5.38
CA HIS A 58 -4.19 5.96 6.24
C HIS A 58 -3.09 6.86 5.68
N ASN A 59 -3.45 7.87 4.88
CA ASN A 59 -2.47 8.82 4.38
C ASN A 59 -1.87 9.58 5.59
N PRO A 60 -0.56 9.42 5.88
CA PRO A 60 0.08 10.05 7.03
C PRO A 60 0.11 11.58 6.95
N GLU A 61 -0.10 12.17 5.77
CA GLU A 61 -0.25 13.63 5.64
C GLU A 61 -1.65 14.12 6.06
N LEU A 62 -2.64 13.22 6.11
CA LEU A 62 -4.02 13.53 6.50
C LEU A 62 -4.33 13.09 7.94
N THR A 63 -3.64 12.05 8.41
CA THR A 63 -3.73 11.55 9.78
C THR A 63 -2.44 11.97 10.48
N GLY A 64 -2.48 12.89 11.46
CA GLY A 64 -1.31 13.41 12.18
C GLY A 64 -0.53 12.38 13.04
N GLU A 65 -0.51 11.13 12.62
CA GLU A 65 0.24 10.02 13.17
C GLU A 65 1.55 9.91 12.40
N VAL A 66 2.59 10.52 12.99
CA VAL A 66 4.00 10.35 12.66
C VAL A 66 4.31 8.89 12.30
N ALA A 67 4.67 8.68 11.03
CA ALA A 67 5.31 7.46 10.57
C ALA A 67 6.71 7.37 11.20
N ALA A 68 6.79 6.82 12.40
CA ALA A 68 8.04 6.40 13.02
C ALA A 68 8.26 4.92 12.65
N GLY A 69 9.10 4.69 11.66
CA GLY A 69 9.84 3.44 11.48
C GLY A 69 11.25 3.65 11.99
#